data_AF-A0A9P9FU22-F1
#
_entry.id   AF-A0A9P9FU22-F1
#
_cell.length_a   1.000
_cell.length_b   1.000
_cell.length_c   1.000
_cell.angle_alpha   90.00
_cell.angle_beta   90.00
_cell.angle_gamma   90.00
#
_symmetry.space_group_name_H-M   'P 1'
#
loop_
_entity.id
_entity.type
_entity.pdbx_description
1 polymer ?
#
loop_
_entity_poly.entity_id
_entity_poly.type
_entity_poly.pdbx_seq_one_letter_code
_entity_poly.pdbx_strand_id
1 'polypeptide(L)' 'QELLRILTTSITVIIIAVPEGLPLAVALSLAFTAEDDQGNNLVRHLQYCETMGNATIICSDKTGTLTEDVM' A
#
# COMPACT_ATOMS: atom_id res chain seq x y z
N GLN A 1 -29.39 2.54 35.30
CA GLN A 1 -29.30 2.69 33.83
C GLN A 1 -28.14 3.62 33.42
N GLU A 2 -27.72 4.58 34.24
CA GLU A 2 -26.56 5.46 33.96
C GLU A 2 -25.22 4.71 33.81
N LEU A 3 -24.92 3.70 34.63
CA LEU A 3 -23.68 2.92 34.49
C LEU A 3 -23.56 2.26 33.11
N LEU A 4 -24.65 1.63 32.63
CA LEU A 4 -24.68 1.03 31.29
C LEU A 4 -24.50 2.08 30.19
N ARG A 5 -25.04 3.29 30.40
CA ARG A 5 -24.92 4.38 29.43
C ARG A 5 -23.49 4.89 29.33
N ILE A 6 -22.83 5.12 30.47
CA ILE A 6 -21.40 5.51 30.53
C ILE A 6 -20.52 4.43 29.88
N LEU A 7 -20.83 3.15 30.16
CA LEU A 7 -20.06 2.01 29.66
C LEU A 7 -20.24 1.82 28.14
N THR A 8 -21.44 1.99 27.61
CA THR A 8 -21.66 1.97 26.15
C THR A 8 -20.94 3.13 25.46
N THR A 9 -21.02 4.34 26.03
CA THR A 9 -20.34 5.52 25.45
C THR A 9 -18.82 5.37 25.45
N SER A 10 -18.21 4.84 26.52
CA SER A 10 -16.77 4.61 26.56
C SER A 10 -16.31 3.59 25.52
N ILE A 11 -17.06 2.49 25.35
CA ILE A 11 -16.76 1.46 24.33
C ILE A 11 -16.88 2.04 22.93
N THR A 12 -17.91 2.83 22.63
CA THR A 12 -18.08 3.44 21.30
C THR A 12 -16.95 4.41 20.95
N VAL A 13 -16.42 5.15 21.93
CA VAL A 13 -15.28 6.04 21.70
C VAL A 13 -14.02 5.25 21.34
N ILE A 14 -13.78 4.11 22.01
CA ILE A 14 -12.63 3.24 21.74
C ILE A 14 -12.71 2.66 20.31
N ILE A 15 -13.89 2.20 19.89
CA ILE A 15 -14.09 1.62 18.54
C ILE A 15 -13.83 2.68 17.45
N ILE A 16 -14.33 3.90 17.63
CA ILE A 16 -14.15 4.98 16.64
C ILE A 16 -12.69 5.44 16.58
N ALA A 17 -11.96 5.39 17.70
CA ALA A 17 -10.57 5.82 17.77
C ALA A 17 -9.60 4.91 17.01
N VAL A 18 -9.95 3.64 16.77
CA VAL A 18 -9.11 2.69 16.00
C VAL A 18 -9.66 2.59 14.58
N PRO A 19 -8.98 3.16 13.58
CA PRO A 19 -9.47 3.13 12.20
C PRO A 19 -9.16 1.77 11.54
N GLU A 20 -10.00 0.77 11.78
CA GLU A 20 -9.86 -0.58 11.20
C GLU A 20 -9.92 -0.60 9.67
N GLY A 21 -10.57 0.41 9.06
CA GLY A 21 -10.66 0.55 7.60
C GLY A 21 -9.42 1.15 6.92
N LEU A 22 -8.52 1.79 7.68
CA LEU A 22 -7.31 2.41 7.13
C LEU A 22 -6.35 1.37 6.48
N PRO A 23 -5.97 0.26 7.15
CA PRO A 23 -5.10 -0.74 6.52
C PRO A 23 -5.75 -1.39 5.29
N LEU A 24 -7.08 -1.53 5.28
CA LEU A 24 -7.81 -2.06 4.15
C LEU A 24 -7.76 -1.10 2.95
N ALA A 25 -7.96 0.20 3.18
CA ALA A 25 -7.89 1.21 2.12
C ALA A 25 -6.51 1.25 1.46
N VAL A 26 -5.43 1.15 2.25
CA VAL A 26 -4.06 1.09 1.74
C VAL A 26 -3.82 -0.19 0.92
N ALA A 27 -4.26 -1.34 1.42
CA ALA A 27 -4.10 -2.61 0.71
C ALA A 27 -4.85 -2.63 -0.64
N LEU A 28 -6.08 -2.09 -0.69
CA LEU A 28 -6.85 -1.98 -1.92
C LEU A 28 -6.20 -1.02 -2.93
N SER A 29 -5.68 0.11 -2.46
CA SER A 29 -4.95 1.04 -3.31
C SER A 29 -3.73 0.37 -3.95
N LEU A 30 -2.94 -0.38 -3.16
CA LEU A 30 -1.75 -1.08 -3.66
C LEU A 30 -2.11 -2.22 -4.62
N ALA A 31 -3.19 -2.96 -4.34
CA ALA A 31 -3.67 -4.03 -5.21
C ALA A 31 -4.06 -3.49 -6.59
N PHE A 32 -4.82 -2.39 -6.63
CA PHE A 32 -5.22 -1.78 -7.89
C PHE A 32 -4.02 -1.26 -8.71
N THR A 33 -3.00 -0.69 -8.05
CA THR A 33 -1.77 -0.28 -8.73
C THR A 33 -0.95 -1.46 -9.25
N ALA A 34 -1.01 -2.62 -8.59
CA ALA A 34 -0.31 -3.83 -9.03
C ALA A 34 -0.99 -4.52 -10.23
N GLU A 35 -2.29 -4.30 -10.44
CA GLU A 35 -3.06 -4.79 -11.58
C GLU A 35 -2.96 -3.88 -12.82
N ASP A 36 -2.35 -2.69 -12.69
CA ASP A 36 -2.19 -1.76 -13.79
C ASP A 36 -1.14 -2.27 -14.81
N ASP A 37 -1.63 -2.78 -15.94
CA ASP A 37 -0.84 -3.43 -16.99
C ASP A 37 -0.34 -2.46 -18.08
N GLN A 38 -0.22 -1.16 -17.77
CA GLN A 38 0.11 -0.14 -18.77
C GLN A 38 1.56 -0.22 -19.32
N GLY A 39 2.43 -1.12 -18.81
CA GLY A 39 3.85 -1.04 -19.15
C GLY A 39 4.71 -2.28 -18.89
N ASN A 40 4.20 -3.50 -19.06
CA ASN A 40 4.97 -4.73 -18.85
C ASN A 40 5.64 -4.79 -17.46
N ASN A 41 4.91 -4.30 -16.43
CA ASN A 41 5.40 -4.17 -15.07
C ASN A 41 4.67 -5.16 -14.15
N LEU A 42 5.28 -6.33 -13.92
CA LEU A 42 4.71 -7.33 -13.02
C LEU A 42 5.17 -7.10 -11.57
N VAL A 43 4.25 -6.64 -10.72
CA VAL A 43 4.51 -6.46 -9.28
C VAL A 43 4.32 -7.79 -8.54
N ARG A 44 5.43 -8.43 -8.14
CA ARG A 44 5.39 -9.70 -7.39
C ARG A 44 5.04 -9.56 -5.91
N HIS A 45 5.30 -8.39 -5.32
CA HIS A 45 4.98 -8.09 -3.92
C HIS A 45 4.48 -6.66 -3.79
N LEU A 46 3.30 -6.48 -3.17
CA LEU A 46 2.61 -5.19 -3.08
C LEU A 46 3.41 -4.10 -2.35
N GLN A 47 4.26 -4.47 -1.39
CA GLN A 47 5.13 -3.53 -0.67
C GLN A 47 6.12 -2.77 -1.58
N TYR A 48 6.46 -3.33 -2.76
CA TYR A 48 7.37 -2.67 -3.69
C TYR A 48 6.72 -1.49 -4.41
N CYS A 49 5.38 -1.48 -4.58
CA CYS A 49 4.68 -0.32 -5.13
C CYS A 49 4.87 0.92 -4.24
N GLU A 50 4.73 0.75 -2.92
CA GLU A 50 4.96 1.83 -1.97
C GLU A 50 6.44 2.23 -1.91
N THR A 51 7.34 1.25 -1.89
CA THR A 51 8.79 1.50 -1.83
C THR A 51 9.27 2.28 -3.06
N MET A 52 8.78 1.95 -4.25
CA MET A 52 9.10 2.69 -5.48
C MET A 52 8.58 4.12 -5.47
N GLY A 53 7.44 4.39 -4.83
CA GLY A 53 6.92 5.75 -4.65
C GLY A 53 7.85 6.67 -3.85
N ASN A 54 8.70 6.11 -3.00
CA ASN A 54 9.69 6.84 -2.19
C ASN A 54 11.14 6.67 -2.67
N ALA A 55 11.36 6.03 -3.84
CA ALA A 55 12.70 5.81 -4.35
C ALA A 55 13.32 7.14 -4.82
N THR A 56 14.49 7.49 -4.26
CA THR A 56 15.25 8.69 -4.65
C THR A 56 16.45 8.38 -5.53
N ILE A 57 16.93 7.13 -5.50
CA ILE A 57 18.09 6.66 -6.27
C ILE A 57 17.73 5.30 -6.87
N ILE A 58 17.93 5.17 -8.19
CA ILE A 58 17.77 3.91 -8.91
C ILE A 58 19.16 3.47 -9.40
N CYS A 59 19.70 2.42 -8.80
CA CYS A 59 20.92 1.77 -9.26
C CYS A 59 20.57 0.85 -10.44
N SER A 60 20.62 1.38 -11.66
CA SER A 60 20.35 0.63 -12.88
C SER A 60 21.62 -0.07 -13.39
N ASP A 61 21.49 -1.31 -13.85
CA ASP A 61 22.57 -1.99 -14.57
C ASP A 61 22.65 -1.50 -16.03
N LYS A 62 23.79 -1.65 -16.67
CA LYS A 62 23.99 -1.15 -18.04
C LYS A 62 23.45 -2.12 -19.09
N THR A 63 24.01 -3.33 -19.15
CA THR A 63 23.79 -4.27 -20.24
C THR A 63 22.41 -4.93 -20.09
N GLY A 64 21.64 -5.01 -21.18
CA GLY A 64 20.28 -5.57 -21.17
C GLY A 64 19.22 -4.75 -20.42
N THR A 65 19.59 -3.66 -19.76
CA THR A 65 18.66 -2.74 -19.05
C THR A 65 18.63 -1.36 -19.70
N LEU A 66 19.77 -0.67 -19.78
CA LEU A 66 19.87 0.62 -20.50
C LEU A 66 20.19 0.43 -21.99
N THR A 67 20.86 -0.67 -22.32
CA THR A 67 21.17 -1.04 -23.70
C THR A 67 20.41 -2.30 -24.08
N GLU A 68 19.93 -2.37 -25.33
CA GLU A 68 19.11 -3.48 -25.85
C GLU A 68 19.88 -4.81 -26.04
N ASP A 69 21.18 -4.84 -25.70
CA ASP A 69 22.07 -6.01 -25.79
C ASP A 69 21.99 -6.75 -27.14
N VAL A 70 21.86 -5.97 -28.22
CA VAL A 70 21.93 -6.40 -29.62
C VAL A 70 23.24 -5.89 -30.23
N MET A 71 23.99 -6.79 -30.86
CA MET A 71 25.22 -6.49 -31.62
C MET A 71 24.92 -6.09 -33.06
#